data_AF-A0A7C7IR99-F1
#
_entry.id   AF-A0A7C7IR99-F1
#
_cell.length_a   1.000
_cell.length_b   1.000
_cell.length_c   1.000
_cell.angle_alpha   90.00
_cell.angle_beta   90.00
_cell.angle_gamma   90.00
#
_symmetry.space_group_name_H-M   'P 1'
#
loop_
_entity.id
_entity.type
_entity.pdbx_description
1 polymer ?
#
loop_
_entity_poly.entity_id
_entity_poly.type
_entity_poly.pdbx_seq_one_letter_code
_entity_poly.pdbx_strand_id
1 'polypeptide(L)'
;MPLIKQYLHISLNLPIIFMIIQWSLSFLVPVIMGVLQGLKRFEAFGLGSGSYSVTRLLTGFLFVMVLGWGINGAILAEVLGSIAIITLGYWFLRDVMSTTQEHLGENLWKDMRSFIFPTAVFTSISLLLVNADIIMVRHYCPNEAGLYAIASILGKICLFLPGAFNYVLFPEAVLANESEKEGSRFLWITLGLTSLFAGGAAFMFCMFPSQVIALFFGIKYQDAAPILQYISISMALMAMTNVIATNSLAHSEFSFLWPLGGGVTMFLTLIFLFHDSSLQIAELLFLSTVFISVGVFLVYFLFKNRKPKKNIRLPI
;
A
#
# COMPACT_ATOMS: atom_id res chain seq x y z
N MET A 1 4.92 -26.07 -17.66
CA MET A 1 3.86 -25.63 -16.72
C MET A 1 3.02 -26.77 -16.08
N PRO A 2 3.56 -27.94 -15.68
CA PRO A 2 2.75 -28.93 -14.94
C PRO A 2 2.69 -28.68 -13.41
N LEU A 3 3.77 -28.17 -12.80
CA LEU A 3 3.86 -27.95 -11.35
C LEU A 3 2.86 -26.91 -10.81
N ILE A 4 2.64 -25.81 -11.53
CA ILE A 4 1.68 -24.76 -11.13
C ILE A 4 0.24 -25.25 -11.29
N LYS A 5 -0.05 -26.06 -12.32
CA LYS A 5 -1.39 -26.63 -12.56
C LYS A 5 -1.79 -27.62 -11.46
N GLN A 6 -0.85 -28.43 -11.00
CA GLN A 6 -1.09 -29.44 -9.97
C GLN A 6 -1.23 -28.82 -8.56
N TYR A 7 -0.56 -27.68 -8.31
CA TYR A 7 -0.64 -26.99 -7.02
C TYR A 7 -1.94 -26.19 -6.82
N LEU A 8 -2.57 -25.71 -7.90
CA LEU A 8 -3.74 -24.82 -7.83
C LEU A 8 -5.11 -25.50 -8.05
N HIS A 9 -5.16 -26.78 -8.42
CA HIS A 9 -6.41 -27.50 -8.73
C HIS A 9 -7.32 -26.80 -9.78
N ILE A 10 -6.75 -26.05 -10.73
CA ILE A 10 -7.52 -25.33 -11.77
C ILE A 10 -7.53 -26.15 -13.06
N SER A 11 -8.69 -26.71 -13.42
CA SER A 11 -8.92 -27.53 -14.62
C SER A 11 -9.09 -26.72 -15.92
N LEU A 12 -9.02 -25.38 -15.89
CA LEU A 12 -9.25 -24.49 -17.04
C LEU A 12 -8.05 -23.59 -17.37
N ASN A 13 -7.72 -23.48 -18.65
CA ASN A 13 -6.64 -22.63 -19.16
C ASN A 13 -6.98 -21.11 -19.13
N LEU A 14 -8.27 -20.74 -19.06
CA LEU A 14 -8.74 -19.35 -19.17
C LEU A 14 -8.35 -18.43 -17.99
N PRO A 15 -8.49 -18.82 -16.70
CA PRO A 15 -8.02 -18.00 -15.58
C PRO A 15 -6.54 -17.63 -15.69
N ILE A 16 -5.71 -18.59 -16.09
CA ILE A 16 -4.26 -18.41 -16.22
C ILE A 16 -3.94 -17.36 -17.29
N ILE A 17 -4.64 -17.39 -18.42
CA ILE A 17 -4.45 -16.41 -19.50
C ILE A 17 -4.83 -15.01 -19.00
N PHE A 18 -5.98 -14.85 -18.35
CA PHE A 18 -6.38 -13.54 -17.81
C PHE A 18 -5.42 -13.03 -16.74
N MET A 19 -4.86 -13.89 -15.90
CA MET A 19 -3.83 -13.51 -14.93
C MET A 19 -2.54 -13.02 -15.60
N ILE A 20 -2.08 -13.68 -16.68
CA ILE A 20 -0.89 -13.25 -17.43
C ILE A 20 -1.13 -11.88 -18.09
N ILE A 21 -2.31 -11.66 -18.67
CA ILE A 21 -2.71 -10.37 -19.24
C ILE A 21 -2.72 -9.30 -18.14
N GLN A 22 -3.35 -9.60 -17.00
CA GLN A 22 -3.43 -8.68 -15.87
C GLN A 22 -2.05 -8.29 -15.34
N TRP A 23 -1.15 -9.26 -15.19
CA TRP A 23 0.24 -8.98 -14.79
C TRP A 23 0.97 -8.10 -15.79
N SER A 24 0.79 -8.36 -17.09
CA SER A 24 1.40 -7.54 -18.14
C SER A 24 0.92 -6.08 -18.06
N LEU A 25 -0.39 -5.87 -17.89
CA LEU A 25 -0.98 -4.54 -17.71
C LEU A 25 -0.54 -3.87 -16.41
N SER A 26 -0.32 -4.64 -15.35
CA SER A 26 0.10 -4.15 -14.03
C SER A 26 1.48 -3.49 -14.05
N PHE A 27 2.33 -3.76 -15.05
CA PHE A 27 3.60 -3.03 -15.23
C PHE A 27 3.41 -1.63 -15.82
N LEU A 28 2.32 -1.39 -16.57
CA LEU A 28 2.06 -0.09 -17.21
C LEU A 28 1.39 0.91 -16.28
N VAL A 29 0.48 0.44 -15.42
CA VAL A 29 -0.30 1.31 -14.52
C VAL A 29 0.59 2.20 -13.62
N PRO A 30 1.62 1.67 -12.93
CA PRO A 30 2.47 2.49 -12.06
C PRO A 30 3.26 3.56 -12.82
N VAL A 31 3.63 3.31 -14.07
CA VAL A 31 4.34 4.29 -14.91
C VAL A 31 3.44 5.48 -15.19
N ILE A 32 2.22 5.22 -15.69
CA ILE A 32 1.25 6.26 -16.02
C ILE A 32 0.84 7.05 -14.77
N MET A 33 0.51 6.35 -13.68
CA MET A 33 0.12 6.98 -12.42
C MET A 33 1.27 7.74 -11.78
N GLY A 34 2.50 7.23 -11.86
CA GLY A 34 3.70 7.89 -11.36
C GLY A 34 3.99 9.20 -12.10
N VAL A 35 3.81 9.24 -13.42
CA VAL A 35 3.95 10.48 -14.21
C VAL A 35 2.85 11.50 -13.82
N LEU A 36 1.59 11.07 -13.70
CA LEU A 36 0.51 11.96 -13.25
C LEU A 36 0.77 12.53 -11.85
N GLN A 37 1.27 11.69 -10.93
CA GLN A 37 1.63 12.08 -9.58
C GLN A 37 2.82 13.06 -9.58
N GLY A 38 3.87 12.79 -10.35
CA GLY A 38 5.05 13.66 -10.47
C GLY A 38 4.74 15.02 -11.08
N LEU A 39 3.80 15.08 -12.03
CA LEU A 39 3.28 16.32 -12.62
C LEU A 39 2.24 17.04 -11.74
N LYS A 40 1.97 16.53 -10.52
CA LYS A 40 0.96 17.04 -9.59
C LYS A 40 -0.46 17.10 -10.18
N ARG A 41 -0.79 16.25 -11.16
CA ARG A 41 -2.14 16.14 -11.76
C ARG A 41 -3.04 15.25 -10.90
N PHE A 42 -3.28 15.65 -9.65
CA PHE A 42 -4.00 14.85 -8.66
C PHE A 42 -5.45 14.54 -9.05
N GLU A 43 -6.12 15.44 -9.78
CA GLU A 43 -7.47 15.18 -10.31
C GLU A 43 -7.47 14.01 -11.30
N ALA A 44 -6.53 14.02 -12.26
CA ALA A 44 -6.37 12.93 -13.22
C ALA A 44 -5.95 11.61 -12.54
N PHE A 45 -5.08 11.68 -11.52
CA PHE A 45 -4.69 10.52 -10.71
C PHE A 45 -5.90 9.91 -9.97
N GLY A 46 -6.74 10.78 -9.37
CA GLY A 46 -7.96 10.39 -8.68
C GLY A 46 -9.00 9.78 -9.63
N LEU A 47 -9.25 10.41 -10.78
CA LEU A 47 -10.16 9.89 -11.80
C LEU A 47 -9.65 8.56 -12.40
N GLY A 48 -8.33 8.41 -12.61
CA GLY A 48 -7.71 7.16 -13.03
C GLY A 48 -7.95 6.03 -12.02
N SER A 49 -7.63 6.26 -10.74
CA SER A 49 -7.81 5.27 -9.67
C SER A 49 -9.30 4.94 -9.42
N GLY A 50 -10.17 5.96 -9.50
CA GLY A 50 -11.62 5.81 -9.38
C GLY A 50 -12.21 5.00 -10.53
N SER A 51 -11.77 5.26 -11.76
CA SER A 51 -12.23 4.51 -12.94
C SER A 51 -11.87 3.02 -12.88
N TYR A 52 -10.68 2.67 -12.38
CA TYR A 52 -10.30 1.27 -12.12
C TYR A 52 -11.31 0.62 -11.17
N SER A 53 -11.58 1.28 -10.04
CA SER A 53 -12.44 0.76 -8.98
C SER A 53 -13.89 0.61 -9.43
N VAL A 54 -14.44 1.63 -10.10
CA VAL A 54 -15.80 1.64 -10.63
C VAL A 54 -15.97 0.62 -11.75
N THR A 55 -15.04 0.57 -12.71
CA THR A 55 -15.10 -0.39 -13.82
C THR A 55 -15.03 -1.81 -13.28
N ARG A 56 -14.10 -2.10 -12.36
CA ARG A 56 -13.95 -3.42 -11.73
C ARG A 56 -15.22 -3.82 -10.96
N LEU A 57 -15.84 -2.89 -10.24
CA LEU A 57 -17.07 -3.16 -9.48
C LEU A 57 -18.25 -3.46 -10.41
N LEU A 58 -18.50 -2.60 -11.40
CA LEU A 58 -19.63 -2.74 -12.33
C LEU A 58 -19.49 -3.99 -13.21
N THR A 59 -18.31 -4.22 -13.78
CA THR A 59 -18.05 -5.41 -14.61
C THR A 59 -17.98 -6.68 -13.78
N GLY A 60 -17.45 -6.62 -12.55
CA GLY A 60 -17.47 -7.73 -11.61
C GLY A 60 -18.89 -8.14 -11.23
N PHE A 61 -19.74 -7.17 -10.89
CA PHE A 61 -21.16 -7.42 -10.62
C PHE A 61 -21.85 -8.04 -11.85
N LEU A 62 -21.65 -7.47 -13.04
CA LEU A 62 -22.22 -7.98 -14.29
C LEU A 62 -21.78 -9.43 -14.57
N PHE A 63 -20.48 -9.71 -14.56
CA PHE A 63 -19.97 -11.02 -14.96
C PHE A 63 -20.23 -12.10 -13.92
N VAL A 64 -20.17 -11.76 -12.63
CA VAL A 64 -20.35 -12.73 -11.54
C VAL A 64 -21.82 -12.96 -11.24
N MET A 65 -22.62 -11.91 -11.03
CA MET A 65 -24.02 -12.06 -10.62
C MET A 65 -24.97 -12.25 -11.79
N VAL A 66 -24.80 -11.51 -12.88
CA VAL A 66 -25.76 -11.54 -14.00
C VAL A 66 -25.43 -12.67 -14.97
N LEU A 67 -24.16 -12.82 -15.35
CA LEU A 67 -23.73 -13.85 -16.30
C LEU A 67 -23.34 -15.19 -15.66
N GLY A 68 -23.13 -15.22 -14.34
CA GLY A 68 -22.78 -16.46 -13.62
C GLY A 68 -21.40 -17.02 -13.95
N TRP A 69 -20.47 -16.20 -14.47
CA TRP A 69 -19.13 -16.66 -14.88
C TRP A 69 -18.19 -16.95 -13.70
N GLY A 70 -18.67 -16.78 -12.47
CA GLY A 70 -17.93 -17.08 -11.24
C GLY A 70 -16.56 -16.41 -11.21
N ILE A 71 -15.52 -17.20 -10.91
CA ILE A 71 -14.14 -16.72 -10.76
C ILE A 71 -13.60 -16.09 -12.06
N ASN A 72 -13.96 -16.65 -13.23
CA ASN A 72 -13.50 -16.10 -14.52
C ASN A 72 -14.01 -14.67 -14.74
N GLY A 73 -15.26 -14.41 -14.36
CA GLY A 73 -15.85 -13.08 -14.42
C GLY A 73 -15.14 -12.08 -13.50
N ALA A 74 -14.76 -12.51 -12.30
CA ALA A 74 -14.03 -11.65 -11.34
C ALA A 74 -12.63 -11.27 -11.84
N ILE A 75 -11.87 -12.21 -12.40
CA ILE A 75 -10.53 -11.93 -12.95
C ILE A 75 -10.65 -11.04 -14.20
N LEU A 76 -11.62 -11.29 -15.06
CA LEU A 76 -11.84 -10.46 -16.25
C LEU A 76 -12.22 -9.02 -15.90
N ALA A 77 -13.01 -8.81 -14.84
CA ALA A 77 -13.33 -7.49 -14.33
C ALA A 77 -12.09 -6.73 -13.86
N GLU A 78 -11.09 -7.43 -13.32
CA GLU A 78 -9.81 -6.84 -12.94
C GLU A 78 -9.02 -6.36 -14.16
N VAL A 79 -8.98 -7.17 -15.22
CA VAL A 79 -8.36 -6.81 -16.51
C VAL A 79 -9.01 -5.58 -17.11
N LEU A 80 -10.35 -5.53 -17.16
CA LEU A 80 -11.09 -4.37 -17.68
C LEU A 80 -10.86 -3.11 -16.84
N GLY A 81 -10.76 -3.26 -15.52
CA GLY A 81 -10.36 -2.16 -14.63
C GLY A 81 -8.98 -1.62 -15.01
N SER A 82 -7.99 -2.49 -15.20
CA SER A 82 -6.63 -2.09 -15.61
C SER A 82 -6.61 -1.40 -16.97
N ILE A 83 -7.41 -1.87 -17.93
CA ILE A 83 -7.55 -1.22 -19.24
C ILE A 83 -8.14 0.18 -19.07
N ALA A 84 -9.20 0.35 -18.27
CA ALA A 84 -9.84 1.64 -18.06
C ALA A 84 -8.87 2.70 -17.50
N ILE A 85 -8.09 2.35 -16.48
CA ILE A 85 -7.09 3.26 -15.89
C ILE A 85 -5.95 3.58 -16.86
N ILE A 86 -5.51 2.61 -17.66
CA ILE A 86 -4.49 2.82 -18.71
C ILE A 86 -5.02 3.78 -19.78
N THR A 87 -6.23 3.52 -20.31
CA THR A 87 -6.84 4.34 -21.35
C THR A 87 -7.06 5.78 -20.87
N LEU A 88 -7.62 5.97 -19.68
CA LEU A 88 -7.83 7.32 -19.13
C LEU A 88 -6.51 8.00 -18.79
N GLY A 89 -5.54 7.28 -18.24
CA GLY A 89 -4.23 7.85 -17.94
C GLY A 89 -3.48 8.29 -19.20
N TYR A 90 -3.55 7.52 -20.29
CA TYR A 90 -3.04 7.96 -21.60
C TYR A 90 -3.77 9.19 -22.12
N TRP A 91 -5.09 9.27 -21.96
CA TRP A 91 -5.86 10.45 -22.35
C TRP A 91 -5.45 11.70 -21.57
N PHE A 92 -5.21 11.59 -20.26
CA PHE A 92 -4.73 12.68 -19.42
C PHE A 92 -3.27 13.08 -19.66
N LEU A 93 -2.47 12.22 -20.29
CA LEU A 93 -1.05 12.46 -20.64
C LEU A 93 -0.83 12.77 -22.12
N ARG A 94 -1.91 12.96 -22.91
CA ARG A 94 -1.82 13.17 -24.36
C ARG A 94 -0.94 14.37 -24.76
N ASP A 95 -0.95 15.41 -23.94
CA ASP A 95 -0.18 16.64 -24.12
C ASP A 95 1.32 16.40 -23.84
N VAL A 96 1.63 15.67 -22.78
CA VAL A 96 3.01 15.30 -22.42
C VAL A 96 3.61 14.38 -23.48
N MET A 97 2.83 13.42 -23.99
CA MET A 97 3.28 12.50 -25.04
C MET A 97 3.52 13.19 -26.40
N SER A 98 2.92 14.37 -26.62
CA SER A 98 3.11 15.15 -27.84
C SER A 98 4.35 16.07 -27.80
N THR A 99 5.07 16.10 -26.68
CA THR A 99 6.25 16.95 -26.49
C THR A 99 7.49 16.33 -27.14
N THR A 100 8.38 17.17 -27.67
CA THR A 100 9.66 16.74 -28.27
C THR A 100 10.52 16.02 -27.24
N GLN A 101 11.05 14.86 -27.61
CA GLN A 101 11.93 14.07 -26.75
C GLN A 101 13.28 14.78 -26.58
N GLU A 102 13.65 15.11 -25.34
CA GLU A 102 15.01 15.56 -25.01
C GLU A 102 15.94 14.36 -24.82
N HIS A 103 17.24 14.58 -25.06
CA HIS A 103 18.26 13.56 -24.79
C HIS A 103 18.33 13.29 -23.28
N LEU A 104 18.16 12.03 -22.89
CA LEU A 104 18.32 11.61 -21.50
C LEU A 104 19.77 11.85 -21.07
N GLY A 105 19.97 12.54 -19.94
CA GLY A 105 21.32 12.79 -19.42
C GLY A 105 22.06 11.49 -19.14
N GLU A 106 23.37 11.46 -19.41
CA GLU A 106 24.22 10.25 -19.33
C GLU A 106 24.20 9.57 -17.94
N ASN A 107 23.89 10.32 -16.87
CA ASN A 107 23.84 9.81 -15.49
C ASN A 107 22.46 9.40 -14.99
N LEU A 108 21.39 9.59 -15.79
CA LEU A 108 20.01 9.36 -15.34
C LEU A 108 19.80 7.91 -14.85
N TRP A 109 20.38 6.93 -15.56
CA TRP A 109 20.26 5.52 -15.19
C TRP A 109 20.88 5.21 -13.82
N LYS A 110 21.99 5.89 -13.49
CA LYS A 110 22.69 5.70 -12.22
C LYS A 110 21.85 6.25 -11.06
N ASP A 111 21.28 7.44 -11.23
CA ASP A 111 20.41 8.07 -10.23
C ASP A 111 19.12 7.29 -10.04
N MET A 112 18.51 6.82 -11.15
CA MET A 112 17.33 5.95 -11.10
C MET A 112 17.62 4.65 -10.37
N ARG A 113 18.73 3.97 -10.65
CA ARG A 113 19.06 2.68 -10.02
C ARG A 113 19.27 2.81 -8.51
N SER A 114 19.87 3.92 -8.07
CA SER A 114 20.07 4.24 -6.65
C SER A 114 18.74 4.37 -5.90
N PHE A 115 17.70 4.90 -6.56
CA PHE A 115 16.37 5.09 -5.98
C PHE A 115 15.44 3.87 -6.13
N ILE A 116 15.52 3.16 -7.26
CA ILE A 116 14.67 2.00 -7.56
C ILE A 116 14.85 0.89 -6.54
N PHE A 117 16.10 0.55 -6.19
CA PHE A 117 16.35 -0.59 -5.32
C PHE A 117 15.78 -0.40 -3.89
N PRO A 118 16.08 0.70 -3.17
CA PRO A 118 15.48 0.94 -1.85
C PRO A 118 13.96 1.09 -1.88
N THR A 119 13.42 1.74 -2.92
CA THR A 119 11.97 1.91 -3.08
C THR A 119 11.27 0.57 -3.33
N ALA A 120 11.87 -0.31 -4.14
CA ALA A 120 11.38 -1.66 -4.36
C ALA A 120 11.40 -2.47 -3.06
N VAL A 121 12.51 -2.42 -2.30
CA VAL A 121 12.62 -3.09 -1.01
C VAL A 121 11.55 -2.59 -0.03
N PHE A 122 11.40 -1.27 0.12
CA PHE A 122 10.34 -0.68 0.96
C PHE A 122 8.96 -1.17 0.55
N THR A 123 8.63 -1.07 -0.75
CA THR A 123 7.29 -1.43 -1.26
C THR A 123 7.01 -2.92 -1.07
N SER A 124 7.99 -3.80 -1.34
CA SER A 124 7.86 -5.24 -1.14
C SER A 124 7.65 -5.60 0.32
N ILE A 125 8.43 -5.00 1.23
CA ILE A 125 8.31 -5.26 2.67
C ILE A 125 6.95 -4.77 3.19
N SER A 126 6.51 -3.57 2.80
CA SER A 126 5.20 -3.04 3.14
C SER A 126 4.07 -3.90 2.59
N LEU A 127 4.18 -4.39 1.35
CA LEU A 127 3.19 -5.28 0.74
C LEU A 127 3.07 -6.61 1.49
N LEU A 128 4.22 -7.17 1.90
CA LEU A 128 4.28 -8.39 2.71
C LEU A 128 3.60 -8.16 4.06
N LEU A 129 3.89 -7.08 4.79
CA LEU A 129 3.25 -6.82 6.08
C LEU A 129 1.73 -6.65 5.98
N VAL A 130 1.24 -6.06 4.89
CA VAL A 130 -0.19 -5.81 4.71
C VAL A 130 -0.95 -7.08 4.29
N ASN A 131 -0.30 -8.09 3.71
CA ASN A 131 -0.99 -9.24 3.12
C ASN A 131 -0.44 -10.62 3.48
N ALA A 132 0.72 -10.73 4.12
CA ALA A 132 1.26 -12.02 4.52
C ALA A 132 0.39 -12.66 5.60
N ASP A 133 -0.18 -11.86 6.49
CA ASP A 133 -1.05 -12.27 7.57
C ASP A 133 -2.23 -13.14 7.10
N ILE A 134 -2.99 -12.67 6.09
CA ILE A 134 -4.15 -13.39 5.55
C ILE A 134 -3.73 -14.69 4.83
N ILE A 135 -2.55 -14.72 4.22
CA ILE A 135 -2.00 -15.91 3.58
C ILE A 135 -1.64 -16.95 4.65
N MET A 136 -1.00 -16.52 5.73
CA MET A 136 -0.60 -17.40 6.84
C MET A 136 -1.83 -17.94 7.58
N VAL A 137 -2.82 -17.11 7.90
CA VAL A 137 -4.06 -17.57 8.54
C VAL A 137 -4.78 -18.58 7.65
N ARG A 138 -4.83 -18.37 6.32
CA ARG A 138 -5.43 -19.34 5.40
C ARG A 138 -4.71 -20.68 5.40
N HIS A 139 -3.39 -20.69 5.65
CA HIS A 139 -2.59 -21.91 5.69
C HIS A 139 -2.71 -22.63 7.04
N TYR A 140 -2.51 -21.92 8.15
CA TYR A 140 -2.45 -22.51 9.49
C TYR A 140 -3.82 -22.66 10.17
N CYS A 141 -4.75 -21.73 9.92
CA CYS A 141 -6.06 -21.67 10.58
C CYS A 141 -7.21 -21.56 9.55
N PRO A 142 -7.41 -22.56 8.67
CA PRO A 142 -8.35 -22.47 7.55
C PRO A 142 -9.81 -22.24 7.99
N ASN A 143 -10.19 -22.73 9.18
CA ASN A 143 -11.55 -22.55 9.73
C ASN A 143 -11.84 -21.09 10.13
N GLU A 144 -10.82 -20.32 10.50
CA GLU A 144 -10.95 -18.93 10.95
C GLU A 144 -10.59 -17.92 9.86
N ALA A 145 -10.05 -18.39 8.73
CA ALA A 145 -9.60 -17.54 7.62
C ALA A 145 -10.70 -16.61 7.07
N GLY A 146 -11.96 -17.05 7.09
CA GLY A 146 -13.10 -16.22 6.71
C GLY A 146 -13.33 -15.03 7.65
N LEU A 147 -13.28 -15.28 8.96
CA LEU A 147 -13.42 -14.23 9.99
C LEU A 147 -12.24 -13.26 9.92
N TYR A 148 -11.02 -13.78 9.77
CA TYR A 148 -9.84 -12.96 9.61
C TYR A 148 -9.88 -12.09 8.36
N ALA A 149 -10.36 -12.63 7.22
CA ALA A 149 -10.49 -11.87 5.98
C ALA A 149 -11.43 -10.67 6.16
N ILE A 150 -12.55 -10.83 6.88
CA ILE A 150 -13.50 -9.75 7.20
C ILE A 150 -12.82 -8.66 8.03
N ALA A 151 -12.15 -9.07 9.12
CA ALA A 151 -11.40 -8.14 9.97
C ALA A 151 -10.28 -7.43 9.21
N SER A 152 -9.57 -8.13 8.33
CA SER A 152 -8.48 -7.60 7.52
C SER A 152 -8.97 -6.56 6.51
N ILE A 153 -10.11 -6.80 5.84
CA ILE A 153 -10.72 -5.83 4.91
C ILE A 153 -11.07 -4.52 5.63
N LEU A 154 -11.72 -4.60 6.79
CA LEU A 154 -12.10 -3.42 7.57
C LEU A 154 -10.87 -2.72 8.15
N GLY A 155 -9.94 -3.44 8.76
CA GLY A 155 -8.74 -2.87 9.37
C GLY A 155 -7.84 -2.15 8.35
N LYS A 156 -7.77 -2.65 7.11
CA LYS A 156 -7.01 -2.01 6.01
C LYS A 156 -7.55 -0.63 5.63
N ILE A 157 -8.80 -0.30 5.99
CA ILE A 157 -9.33 1.07 5.81
C ILE A 157 -8.46 2.09 6.56
N CYS A 158 -7.98 1.74 7.76
CA CYS A 158 -7.09 2.60 8.55
C CYS A 158 -5.76 2.91 7.84
N LEU A 159 -5.31 2.03 6.94
CA LEU A 159 -4.11 2.22 6.13
C LEU A 159 -4.38 3.01 4.85
N PHE A 160 -5.42 2.62 4.10
CA PHE A 160 -5.67 3.18 2.77
C PHE A 160 -6.36 4.54 2.79
N LEU A 161 -7.21 4.81 3.78
CA LEU A 161 -7.90 6.10 3.93
C LEU A 161 -6.92 7.30 3.99
N PRO A 162 -5.91 7.32 4.88
CA PRO A 162 -4.91 8.38 4.89
C PRO A 162 -3.88 8.28 3.76
N GLY A 163 -3.84 7.16 3.01
CA GLY A 163 -2.89 6.93 1.92
C GLY A 163 -2.95 7.98 0.82
N ALA A 164 -4.11 8.63 0.65
CA ALA A 164 -4.28 9.77 -0.25
C ALA A 164 -3.28 10.91 0.02
N PHE A 165 -3.00 11.19 1.30
CA PHE A 165 -2.06 12.26 1.68
C PHE A 165 -0.61 11.91 1.34
N ASN A 166 -0.24 10.63 1.34
CA ASN A 166 1.10 10.19 0.93
C ASN A 166 1.38 10.44 -0.55
N TYR A 167 0.35 10.36 -1.41
CA TYR A 167 0.52 10.66 -2.83
C TYR A 167 0.90 12.12 -3.08
N VAL A 168 0.42 13.04 -2.24
CA VAL A 168 0.75 14.47 -2.30
C VAL A 168 2.07 14.77 -1.60
N LEU A 169 2.36 14.08 -0.49
CA LEU A 169 3.58 14.29 0.28
C LEU A 169 4.85 14.05 -0.55
N PHE A 170 4.87 12.98 -1.35
CA PHE A 170 6.07 12.60 -2.10
C PHE A 170 6.60 13.72 -3.04
N PRO A 171 5.81 14.25 -4.00
CA PRO A 171 6.29 15.30 -4.88
C PRO A 171 6.65 16.60 -4.15
N GLU A 172 5.91 16.97 -3.10
CA GLU A 172 6.24 18.17 -2.30
C GLU A 172 7.52 17.98 -1.48
N ALA A 173 7.76 16.79 -0.92
CA ALA A 173 8.97 16.50 -0.16
C ALA A 173 10.23 16.50 -1.05
N VAL A 174 10.11 16.05 -2.30
CA VAL A 174 11.22 16.11 -3.27
C VAL A 174 11.56 17.57 -3.63
N LEU A 175 10.55 18.41 -3.90
CA LEU A 175 10.76 19.81 -4.26
C LEU A 175 11.27 20.66 -3.08
N ALA A 176 10.75 20.40 -1.88
CA ALA A 176 11.17 21.12 -0.69
C ALA A 176 12.58 20.74 -0.18
N ASN A 177 13.25 19.79 -0.82
CA ASN A 177 14.68 19.56 -0.59
C ASN A 177 15.52 20.80 -0.99
N GLU A 178 14.96 21.69 -1.82
CA GLU A 178 15.53 23.01 -2.15
C GLU A 178 15.21 24.08 -1.07
N SER A 179 14.14 23.90 -0.28
CA SER A 179 13.68 24.80 0.81
C SER A 179 13.39 24.04 2.12
N GLU A 180 14.43 23.75 2.93
CA GLU A 180 14.37 22.88 4.14
C GLU A 180 13.20 23.16 5.11
N LYS A 181 12.72 24.41 5.21
CA LYS A 181 11.64 24.79 6.14
C LYS A 181 10.25 24.34 5.68
N GLU A 182 9.98 24.33 4.38
CA GLU A 182 8.65 24.02 3.85
C GLU A 182 8.41 22.50 3.83
N GLY A 183 9.44 21.71 3.52
CA GLY A 183 9.35 20.26 3.48
C GLY A 183 9.03 19.65 4.83
N SER A 184 9.65 20.15 5.91
CA SER A 184 9.30 19.69 7.26
C SER A 184 7.87 20.06 7.65
N ARG A 185 7.29 21.15 7.12
CA ARG A 185 5.91 21.54 7.42
C ARG A 185 4.91 20.58 6.77
N PHE A 186 5.11 20.25 5.50
CA PHE A 186 4.24 19.30 4.78
C PHE A 186 4.25 17.92 5.45
N LEU A 187 5.42 17.43 5.87
CA LEU A 187 5.51 16.18 6.62
C LEU A 187 4.63 16.18 7.88
N TRP A 188 4.73 17.21 8.72
CA TRP A 188 3.96 17.27 9.97
C TRP A 188 2.46 17.44 9.74
N ILE A 189 2.06 18.19 8.70
CA ILE A 189 0.65 18.30 8.31
C ILE A 189 0.13 16.93 7.86
N THR A 190 0.84 16.26 6.95
CA THR A 190 0.46 14.94 6.47
C THR A 190 0.44 13.91 7.60
N LEU A 191 1.43 13.92 8.49
CA LEU A 191 1.47 13.02 9.65
C LEU A 191 0.31 13.31 10.62
N GLY A 192 -0.04 14.58 10.85
CA GLY A 192 -1.17 14.98 11.68
C GLY A 192 -2.52 14.55 11.09
N LEU A 193 -2.73 14.76 9.79
CA LEU A 193 -3.92 14.30 9.07
C LEU A 193 -4.00 12.78 9.07
N THR A 194 -2.91 12.09 8.75
CA THR A 194 -2.84 10.63 8.82
C THR A 194 -3.16 10.12 10.22
N SER A 195 -2.63 10.76 11.26
CA SER A 195 -2.93 10.38 12.65
C SER A 195 -4.40 10.59 13.01
N LEU A 196 -5.00 11.69 12.55
CA LEU A 196 -6.41 11.99 12.77
C LEU A 196 -7.33 10.96 12.08
N PHE A 197 -7.11 10.70 10.79
CA PHE A 197 -7.97 9.80 10.01
C PHE A 197 -7.71 8.32 10.34
N ALA A 198 -6.45 7.89 10.39
CA ALA A 198 -6.08 6.51 10.70
C ALA A 198 -6.37 6.17 12.16
N GLY A 199 -5.94 7.05 13.07
CA GLY A 199 -6.15 6.89 14.51
C GLY A 199 -7.63 7.02 14.88
N GLY A 200 -8.37 7.94 14.26
CA GLY A 200 -9.82 8.05 14.44
C GLY A 200 -10.58 6.81 13.97
N ALA A 201 -10.23 6.27 12.79
CA ALA A 201 -10.82 5.02 12.30
C ALA A 201 -10.49 3.83 13.21
N ALA A 202 -9.21 3.69 13.62
CA ALA A 202 -8.78 2.63 14.53
C ALA A 202 -9.48 2.76 15.89
N PHE A 203 -9.60 3.97 16.44
CA PHE A 203 -10.33 4.22 17.68
C PHE A 203 -11.79 3.78 17.60
N MET A 204 -12.49 4.12 16.51
CA MET A 204 -13.87 3.66 16.28
C MET A 204 -13.96 2.13 16.20
N PHE A 205 -13.03 1.48 15.49
CA PHE A 205 -13.00 0.03 15.37
C PHE A 205 -12.62 -0.66 16.68
N CYS A 206 -11.83 -0.03 17.53
CA CYS A 206 -11.51 -0.55 18.87
C CYS A 206 -12.66 -0.43 19.85
N MET A 207 -13.39 0.69 19.83
CA MET A 207 -14.52 0.95 20.75
C MET A 207 -15.80 0.20 20.35
N PHE A 208 -16.05 0.03 19.06
CA PHE A 208 -17.29 -0.56 18.54
C PHE A 208 -17.06 -1.67 17.48
N PRO A 209 -16.17 -2.66 17.71
CA PRO A 209 -15.80 -3.64 16.69
C PRO A 209 -17.00 -4.51 16.27
N SER A 210 -17.80 -4.99 17.23
CA SER A 210 -18.94 -5.88 16.97
C SER A 210 -20.05 -5.16 16.20
N GLN A 211 -20.28 -3.88 16.46
CA GLN A 211 -21.28 -3.06 15.78
C GLN A 211 -20.85 -2.78 14.34
N VAL A 212 -19.58 -2.45 14.12
CA VAL A 212 -19.03 -2.22 12.78
C VAL A 212 -19.12 -3.50 11.94
N ILE A 213 -18.72 -4.64 12.49
CA ILE A 213 -18.83 -5.93 11.78
C ILE A 213 -20.29 -6.29 11.52
N ALA A 214 -21.18 -6.11 12.51
CA ALA A 214 -22.60 -6.38 12.34
C ALA A 214 -23.24 -5.49 11.26
N LEU A 215 -22.82 -4.24 11.14
CA LEU A 215 -23.32 -3.30 10.13
C LEU A 215 -22.92 -3.71 8.70
N PHE A 216 -21.65 -4.10 8.49
CA PHE A 216 -21.13 -4.37 7.14
C PHE A 216 -21.28 -5.83 6.70
N PHE A 217 -21.15 -6.78 7.62
CA PHE A 217 -21.11 -8.22 7.32
C PHE A 217 -22.22 -9.03 8.01
N GLY A 218 -22.83 -8.48 9.06
CA GLY A 218 -23.92 -9.11 9.81
C GLY A 218 -23.48 -9.75 11.13
N ILE A 219 -24.45 -10.02 12.00
CA ILE A 219 -24.25 -10.50 13.39
C ILE A 219 -23.47 -11.83 13.44
N LYS A 220 -23.64 -12.68 12.43
CA LYS A 220 -22.97 -14.00 12.35
C LYS A 220 -21.43 -13.95 12.27
N TYR A 221 -20.83 -12.79 12.06
CA TYR A 221 -19.37 -12.62 11.97
C TYR A 221 -18.77 -11.86 13.15
N GLN A 222 -19.54 -11.64 14.23
CA GLN A 222 -19.07 -10.88 15.40
C GLN A 222 -17.83 -11.47 16.06
N ASP A 223 -17.55 -12.77 15.88
CA ASP A 223 -16.34 -13.41 16.38
C ASP A 223 -15.05 -12.83 15.75
N ALA A 224 -15.15 -12.11 14.64
CA ALA A 224 -14.03 -11.37 14.05
C ALA A 224 -13.70 -10.05 14.78
N ALA A 225 -14.50 -9.64 15.78
CA ALA A 225 -14.35 -8.37 16.49
C ALA A 225 -12.98 -8.19 17.18
N PRO A 226 -12.45 -9.17 17.95
CA PRO A 226 -11.14 -9.02 18.58
C PRO A 226 -10.01 -8.89 17.54
N ILE A 227 -10.11 -9.63 16.43
CA ILE A 227 -9.14 -9.59 15.32
C ILE A 227 -9.12 -8.18 14.70
N LEU A 228 -10.29 -7.58 14.48
CA LEU A 228 -10.41 -6.24 13.92
C LEU A 228 -9.69 -5.18 14.77
N GLN A 229 -9.71 -5.30 16.09
CA GLN A 229 -9.05 -4.34 16.98
C GLN A 229 -7.55 -4.33 16.72
N TYR A 230 -6.89 -5.49 16.74
CA TYR A 230 -5.45 -5.58 16.52
C TYR A 230 -5.04 -5.17 15.10
N ILE A 231 -5.79 -5.62 14.08
CA ILE A 231 -5.48 -5.24 12.69
C ILE A 231 -5.65 -3.74 12.49
N SER A 232 -6.71 -3.13 12.99
CA SER A 232 -6.98 -1.69 12.78
C SER A 232 -5.87 -0.80 13.38
N ILE A 233 -5.40 -1.10 14.59
CA ILE A 233 -4.28 -0.38 15.20
C ILE A 233 -2.99 -0.62 14.41
N SER A 234 -2.73 -1.87 14.00
CA SER A 234 -1.54 -2.21 13.19
C SER A 234 -1.52 -1.42 11.88
N MET A 235 -2.66 -1.36 11.19
CA MET A 235 -2.79 -0.64 9.92
C MET A 235 -2.68 0.89 10.10
N ALA A 236 -3.17 1.44 11.21
CA ALA A 236 -3.00 2.87 11.52
C ALA A 236 -1.54 3.24 11.82
N LEU A 237 -0.84 2.41 12.60
CA LEU A 237 0.60 2.55 12.86
C LEU A 237 1.42 2.42 11.58
N MET A 238 1.07 1.47 10.71
CA MET A 238 1.68 1.32 9.39
C MET A 238 1.45 2.57 8.53
N ALA A 239 0.27 3.19 8.57
CA ALA A 239 -0.01 4.41 7.83
C ALA A 239 0.93 5.56 8.23
N MET A 240 1.12 5.76 9.54
CA MET A 240 2.07 6.76 10.07
C MET A 240 3.52 6.43 9.68
N THR A 241 3.91 5.16 9.75
CA THR A 241 5.23 4.68 9.30
C THR A 241 5.46 4.99 7.83
N ASN A 242 4.45 4.75 6.98
CA ASN A 242 4.53 5.02 5.54
C ASN A 242 4.73 6.50 5.24
N VAL A 243 4.15 7.42 6.03
CA VAL A 243 4.37 8.87 5.89
C VAL A 243 5.85 9.21 6.08
N ILE A 244 6.47 8.73 7.16
CA ILE A 244 7.89 9.00 7.46
C ILE A 244 8.80 8.31 6.45
N ALA A 245 8.51 7.06 6.08
CA ALA A 245 9.26 6.33 5.08
C ALA A 245 9.20 7.03 3.71
N THR A 246 8.03 7.50 3.28
CA THR A 246 7.84 8.25 2.02
C THR A 246 8.65 9.54 2.02
N ASN A 247 8.65 10.29 3.12
CA ASN A 247 9.47 11.49 3.25
C ASN A 247 10.97 11.16 3.25
N SER A 248 11.38 10.09 3.91
CA SER A 248 12.79 9.67 3.94
C SER A 248 13.25 9.24 2.55
N LEU A 249 12.41 8.50 1.81
CA LEU A 249 12.64 8.18 0.40
C LEU A 249 12.80 9.44 -0.46
N ALA A 250 11.93 10.43 -0.31
CA ALA A 250 12.03 11.70 -1.03
C ALA A 250 13.38 12.43 -0.81
N HIS A 251 13.98 12.27 0.38
CA HIS A 251 15.30 12.82 0.72
C HIS A 251 16.46 11.83 0.47
N SER A 252 16.21 10.69 -0.18
CA SER A 252 17.18 9.61 -0.40
C SER A 252 17.84 9.09 0.90
N GLU A 253 17.10 9.11 2.01
CA GLU A 253 17.51 8.57 3.30
C GLU A 253 16.91 7.19 3.51
N PHE A 254 17.75 6.14 3.52
CA PHE A 254 17.29 4.75 3.54
C PHE A 254 17.45 4.05 4.90
N SER A 255 17.85 4.77 5.94
CA SER A 255 18.08 4.21 7.28
C SER A 255 16.83 3.58 7.90
N PHE A 256 15.63 4.02 7.50
CA PHE A 256 14.36 3.47 7.98
C PHE A 256 14.12 2.02 7.51
N LEU A 257 14.86 1.53 6.51
CA LEU A 257 14.76 0.15 6.05
C LEU A 257 15.24 -0.87 7.09
N TRP A 258 16.13 -0.49 8.00
CA TRP A 258 16.62 -1.37 9.07
C TRP A 258 15.52 -1.80 10.05
N PRO A 259 14.79 -0.89 10.72
CA PRO A 259 13.68 -1.29 11.59
C PRO A 259 12.55 -1.97 10.82
N LEU A 260 12.31 -1.57 9.57
CA LEU A 260 11.30 -2.18 8.72
C LEU A 260 11.63 -3.65 8.39
N GLY A 261 12.86 -3.92 7.93
CA GLY A 261 13.34 -5.28 7.66
C GLY A 261 13.37 -6.15 8.91
N GLY A 262 13.86 -5.60 10.03
CA GLY A 262 13.87 -6.29 11.32
C GLY A 262 12.47 -6.64 11.83
N GLY A 263 11.49 -5.76 11.62
CA GLY A 263 10.10 -6.02 12.00
C GLY A 263 9.44 -7.10 11.16
N VAL A 264 9.74 -7.19 9.86
CA VAL A 264 9.19 -8.27 9.01
C VAL A 264 9.83 -9.61 9.30
N THR A 265 11.15 -9.65 9.52
CA THR A 265 11.80 -10.90 9.92
C THR A 265 11.29 -11.36 11.28
N MET A 266 11.09 -10.44 12.23
CA MET A 266 10.43 -10.72 13.50
C MET A 266 9.02 -11.26 13.29
N PHE A 267 8.19 -10.61 12.47
CA PHE A 267 6.82 -11.04 12.18
C PHE A 267 6.76 -12.47 11.62
N LEU A 268 7.55 -12.75 10.58
CA LEU A 268 7.58 -14.06 9.93
C LEU A 268 8.11 -15.15 10.87
N THR A 269 9.14 -14.84 11.67
CA THR A 269 9.71 -15.78 12.64
C THR A 269 8.71 -16.09 13.75
N LEU A 270 8.04 -15.07 14.28
CA LEU A 270 7.06 -15.26 15.35
C LEU A 270 5.88 -16.10 14.89
N ILE A 271 5.33 -15.86 13.69
CA ILE A 271 4.25 -16.70 13.14
C ILE A 271 4.72 -18.15 12.93
N PHE A 272 5.94 -18.34 12.43
CA PHE A 272 6.47 -19.69 12.24
C PHE A 272 6.53 -20.47 13.57
N LEU A 273 6.81 -19.79 14.68
CA LEU A 273 6.87 -20.39 16.01
C LEU A 273 5.49 -20.47 16.71
N PHE A 274 4.60 -19.53 16.44
CA PHE A 274 3.32 -19.34 17.14
C PHE A 274 2.19 -19.06 16.14
N HIS A 275 1.33 -20.04 15.89
CA HIS A 275 0.23 -19.95 14.90
C HIS A 275 -1.01 -20.76 15.31
N ASP A 276 -1.30 -20.83 16.60
CA ASP A 276 -2.38 -21.66 17.15
C ASP A 276 -3.77 -21.10 16.83
N SER A 277 -3.89 -19.78 16.61
CA SER A 277 -5.17 -19.11 16.28
C SER A 277 -5.00 -17.88 15.39
N SER A 278 -6.06 -17.48 14.70
CA SER A 278 -6.06 -16.27 13.86
C SER A 278 -5.93 -14.99 14.69
N LEU A 279 -6.41 -15.00 15.94
CA LEU A 279 -6.22 -13.91 16.89
C LEU A 279 -4.75 -13.74 17.27
N GLN A 280 -4.05 -14.85 17.57
CA GLN A 280 -2.62 -14.81 17.88
C GLN A 280 -1.82 -14.23 16.71
N ILE A 281 -2.16 -14.58 15.47
CA ILE A 281 -1.49 -14.01 14.28
C ILE A 281 -1.72 -12.48 14.20
N ALA A 282 -2.91 -11.98 14.53
CA ALA A 282 -3.20 -10.54 14.58
C ALA A 282 -2.40 -9.82 15.67
N GLU A 283 -2.22 -10.45 16.84
CA GLU A 283 -1.41 -9.93 17.94
C GLU A 283 0.08 -9.84 17.56
N LEU A 284 0.59 -10.85 16.87
CA LEU A 284 1.97 -10.86 16.36
C LEU A 284 2.19 -9.78 15.29
N LEU A 285 1.19 -9.55 14.43
CA LEU A 285 1.20 -8.44 13.46
C LEU A 285 1.26 -7.10 14.18
N PHE A 286 0.45 -6.92 15.23
CA PHE A 286 0.44 -5.72 16.04
C PHE A 286 1.80 -5.48 16.70
N LEU A 287 2.36 -6.48 17.37
CA LEU A 287 3.67 -6.38 18.01
C LEU A 287 4.77 -5.98 17.02
N SER A 288 4.79 -6.62 15.86
CA SER A 288 5.77 -6.34 14.81
C SER A 288 5.61 -4.93 14.24
N THR A 289 4.37 -4.47 14.06
CA THR A 289 4.08 -3.13 13.53
C THR A 289 4.41 -2.03 14.54
N VAL A 290 4.23 -2.28 15.85
CA VAL A 290 4.70 -1.40 16.92
C VAL A 290 6.23 -1.29 16.89
N PHE A 291 6.94 -2.41 16.79
CA PHE A 291 8.41 -2.41 16.69
C PHE A 291 8.90 -1.59 15.49
N ILE A 292 8.29 -1.79 14.31
CA ILE A 292 8.61 -1.04 13.09
C ILE A 292 8.36 0.45 13.30
N SER A 293 7.19 0.81 13.80
CA SER A 293 6.80 2.22 13.95
C SER A 293 7.76 2.93 14.90
N VAL A 294 7.98 2.37 16.09
CA VAL A 294 8.92 2.95 17.06
C VAL A 294 10.32 3.06 16.46
N GLY A 295 10.82 2.01 15.79
CA GLY A 295 12.13 2.02 15.16
C GLY A 295 12.27 3.09 14.07
N VAL A 296 11.28 3.23 13.19
CA VAL A 296 11.28 4.24 12.11
C VAL A 296 11.23 5.65 12.68
N PHE A 297 10.38 5.91 13.67
CA PHE A 297 10.31 7.21 14.35
C PHE A 297 11.64 7.56 15.04
N LEU A 298 12.25 6.62 15.77
CA LEU A 298 13.55 6.82 16.42
C LEU A 298 14.65 7.15 15.41
N VAL A 299 14.76 6.36 14.33
CA VAL A 299 15.73 6.61 13.26
C VAL A 299 15.53 8.01 12.67
N TYR A 300 14.28 8.39 12.36
CA TYR A 300 13.98 9.70 11.81
C TYR A 300 14.45 10.85 12.73
N PHE A 301 14.15 10.79 14.02
CA PHE A 301 14.58 11.84 14.97
C PHE A 301 16.10 11.88 15.17
N LEU A 302 16.77 10.73 15.21
CA LEU A 302 18.21 10.65 15.36
C LEU A 302 18.95 11.26 14.15
N PHE A 303 18.48 11.01 12.94
CA PHE A 303 19.08 11.57 11.72
C PHE A 303 18.77 13.06 11.55
N LYS A 304 17.55 13.50 11.89
CA LYS A 304 17.19 14.93 11.89
C LYS A 304 18.10 15.76 12.80
N ASN A 305 18.45 15.23 13.97
CA ASN A 305 19.36 15.90 14.92
C ASN A 305 20.84 15.87 14.49
N ARG A 306 21.21 15.04 13.50
CA ARG A 306 22.58 14.91 13.00
C ARG A 306 22.91 15.82 11.82
N LYS A 307 21.95 16.47 11.16
CA LYS A 307 22.25 17.44 10.09
C LYS A 307 22.79 18.75 10.72
N PRO A 308 24.09 19.08 10.60
CA PRO A 308 24.57 20.40 10.99
C PRO A 308 23.93 21.45 10.07
N LYS A 309 23.49 22.58 10.63
CA LYS A 309 23.06 23.77 9.87
C LYS A 309 24.14 24.11 8.84
N LYS A 310 23.92 23.79 7.57
CA LYS A 310 24.81 24.18 6.48
C LYS A 310 24.64 25.70 6.31
N ASN A 311 25.46 26.49 7.00
CA ASN A 311 25.64 27.91 6.70
C ASN A 311 26.33 28.03 5.34
N ILE A 312 25.57 27.93 4.25
CA ILE A 312 26.05 28.31 2.93
C ILE A 312 26.04 29.84 2.90
N ARG A 313 27.17 30.44 3.29
CA ARG A 313 27.48 31.81 2.91
C ARG A 313 27.70 31.79 1.40
N LEU A 314 26.79 32.41 0.65
CA LEU A 314 27.01 32.73 -0.76
C LEU A 314 28.23 33.66 -0.84
N PRO A 315 29.26 33.36 -1.66
CA PRO A 315 30.25 34.36 -2.01
C PRO A 315 29.56 35.44 -2.84
N ILE A 316 29.72 36.68 -2.37
CA ILE A 316 29.32 37.92 -3.04
C ILE A 316 30.18 38.10 -4.28
#